data_AF-A0A5F2HVD6-F1
#
_entry.id   AF-A0A5F2HVD6-F1
#
_cell.length_a   1.000
_cell.length_b   1.000
_cell.length_c   1.000
_cell.angle_alpha   90.00
_cell.angle_beta   90.00
_cell.angle_gamma   90.00
#
_symmetry.space_group_name_H-M   'P 1'
#
loop_
_entity.id
_entity.type
_entity.pdbx_description
1 polymer ?
#
loop_
_entity_poly.entity_id
_entity_poly.type
_entity_poly.pdbx_seq_one_letter_code
_entity_poly.pdbx_strand_id
1 'polypeptide(L)'
;LPAGEKTKSFAHLEDVVDGVLAAKLERRDVVIALGGGVIGDLAGFAAGIVRRGMNFVQIPTSLLAQVDSSVGGKTGINSARGKNLVGVFNQPKLVLADTGVLDTLPIREFR
;
A
#
# COMPACT_ATOMS: atom_id res chain seq x y z
N LEU A 1 7.41 -5.55 -6.14
CA LEU A 1 6.48 -6.67 -5.84
C LEU A 1 5.74 -7.05 -7.10
N PRO A 2 5.31 -8.31 -7.27
CA PRO A 2 4.54 -8.72 -8.46
C PRO A 2 3.21 -7.98 -8.56
N ALA A 3 2.66 -7.89 -9.77
CA ALA A 3 1.36 -7.26 -9.99
C ALA A 3 0.19 -8.20 -9.61
N GLY A 4 -0.89 -7.61 -9.12
CA GLY A 4 -2.16 -8.30 -8.88
C GLY A 4 -2.47 -8.63 -7.42
N GLU A 5 -3.73 -9.04 -7.17
CA GLU A 5 -4.29 -9.21 -5.83
C GLU A 5 -3.53 -10.22 -4.95
N LYS A 6 -2.87 -11.22 -5.56
CA LYS A 6 -2.09 -12.25 -4.83
C LYS A 6 -0.89 -11.67 -4.10
N THR A 7 -0.43 -10.49 -4.51
CA THR A 7 0.64 -9.74 -3.83
C THR A 7 0.23 -9.34 -2.42
N LYS A 8 -1.07 -9.19 -2.17
CA LYS A 8 -1.62 -8.82 -0.87
C LYS A 8 -1.63 -10.01 0.10
N SER A 9 -0.46 -10.50 0.52
CA SER A 9 -0.31 -11.73 1.31
C SER A 9 0.77 -11.62 2.39
N PHE A 10 0.83 -12.59 3.30
CA PHE A 10 1.86 -12.65 4.35
C PHE A 10 3.27 -12.74 3.78
N ALA A 11 3.47 -13.53 2.72
CA ALA A 11 4.80 -13.70 2.11
C ALA A 11 5.36 -12.36 1.60
N HIS A 12 4.55 -11.58 0.87
CA HIS A 12 5.01 -10.28 0.38
C HIS A 12 5.02 -9.21 1.47
N LEU A 13 4.24 -9.36 2.56
CA LEU A 13 4.39 -8.51 3.73
C LEU A 13 5.75 -8.70 4.39
N GLU A 14 6.18 -9.95 4.54
CA GLU A 14 7.52 -10.31 5.04
C GLU A 14 8.61 -9.66 4.18
N ASP A 15 8.54 -9.82 2.85
CA ASP A 15 9.49 -9.18 1.91
C ASP A 15 9.59 -7.65 2.11
N VAL A 16 8.45 -6.98 2.31
CA VAL A 16 8.41 -5.52 2.49
C VAL A 16 8.97 -5.10 3.85
N VAL A 17 8.58 -5.82 4.91
CA VAL A 17 9.07 -5.56 6.27
C VAL A 17 10.58 -5.73 6.33
N ASP A 18 11.10 -6.82 5.77
CA ASP A 18 12.53 -7.11 5.74
C ASP A 18 13.27 -6.09 4.89
N GLY A 19 12.72 -5.70 3.73
CA GLY A 19 13.30 -4.65 2.90
C GLY A 19 13.44 -3.31 3.63
N VAL A 20 12.41 -2.88 4.36
CA VAL A 20 12.43 -1.63 5.15
C VAL A 20 13.46 -1.71 6.28
N LEU A 21 13.54 -2.84 6.98
CA LEU A 21 14.50 -3.05 8.08
C LEU A 21 15.94 -3.16 7.58
N ALA A 22 16.17 -3.86 6.47
CA ALA A 22 17.48 -4.03 5.84
C ALA A 22 18.02 -2.68 5.31
N ALA A 23 17.13 -1.82 4.81
CA ALA A 23 17.46 -0.45 4.42
C ALA A 23 17.81 0.47 5.61
N LYS A 24 17.74 -0.04 6.86
CA LYS A 24 18.01 0.70 8.09
C LYS A 24 17.14 1.95 8.26
N LEU A 25 15.92 1.92 7.71
CA LEU A 25 14.98 3.02 7.88
C LEU A 25 14.56 3.17 9.34
N GLU A 26 14.51 4.40 9.79
CA GLU A 26 14.13 4.80 11.14
C GLU A 26 12.66 5.22 11.21
N ARG A 27 12.15 5.40 12.43
CA ARG A 27 10.73 5.69 12.66
C ARG A 27 10.23 6.96 11.95
N ARG A 28 11.11 7.94 11.73
CA ARG A 28 10.77 9.23 11.10
C ARG A 28 10.89 9.20 9.58
N ASP A 29 11.51 8.17 9.02
CA ASP A 29 11.58 7.98 7.58
C ASP A 29 10.20 7.62 7.00
N VAL A 30 10.10 7.73 5.68
CA VAL A 30 8.83 7.64 4.95
C VAL A 30 8.84 6.45 4.01
N VAL A 31 7.83 5.60 4.10
CA VAL A 31 7.51 4.58 3.08
C VAL A 31 6.60 5.21 2.02
N ILE A 32 6.98 5.11 0.74
CA ILE A 32 6.15 5.58 -0.37
C ILE A 32 5.44 4.40 -1.01
N ALA A 33 4.12 4.40 -0.99
CA ALA A 33 3.28 3.43 -1.66
C ALA A 33 2.91 3.94 -3.06
N LEU A 34 3.70 3.56 -4.06
CA LEU A 34 3.46 3.91 -5.47
C LEU A 34 2.79 2.74 -6.19
N GLY A 35 1.51 2.88 -6.54
CA GLY A 35 0.77 1.85 -7.25
C GLY A 35 -0.75 1.94 -7.05
N GLY A 36 -1.47 0.90 -7.44
CA GLY A 36 -2.90 0.76 -7.15
C GLY A 36 -3.19 0.36 -5.70
N GLY A 37 -4.47 0.11 -5.38
CA GLY A 37 -4.92 -0.18 -4.00
C GLY A 37 -4.22 -1.36 -3.33
N VAL A 38 -3.82 -2.39 -4.09
CA VAL A 38 -3.05 -3.54 -3.58
C VAL A 38 -1.73 -3.10 -2.94
N ILE A 39 -0.99 -2.23 -3.62
CA ILE A 39 0.30 -1.71 -3.10
C ILE A 39 0.04 -0.77 -1.94
N GLY A 40 -0.98 0.09 -2.06
CA GLY A 40 -1.39 1.00 -0.98
C GLY A 40 -1.70 0.28 0.33
N ASP A 41 -2.50 -0.78 0.27
CA ASP A 41 -2.87 -1.58 1.43
C ASP A 41 -1.67 -2.30 2.05
N LEU A 42 -0.84 -2.93 1.22
CA LEU A 42 0.30 -3.71 1.69
C LEU A 42 1.39 -2.83 2.29
N ALA A 43 1.78 -1.77 1.59
CA ALA A 43 2.79 -0.83 2.07
C ALA A 43 2.30 -0.04 3.29
N GLY A 44 1.02 0.35 3.30
CA GLY A 44 0.39 1.01 4.45
C GLY A 44 0.36 0.11 5.69
N PHE A 45 0.09 -1.19 5.52
CA PHE A 45 0.12 -2.15 6.62
C PHE A 45 1.55 -2.37 7.13
N ALA A 46 2.51 -2.58 6.22
CA ALA A 46 3.91 -2.71 6.57
C ALA A 46 4.41 -1.48 7.36
N ALA A 47 4.14 -0.27 6.87
CA ALA A 47 4.49 0.96 7.57
C ALA A 47 3.82 1.09 8.95
N GLY A 48 2.60 0.56 9.11
CA GLY A 48 1.88 0.57 10.38
C GLY A 48 2.47 -0.34 11.44
N ILE A 49 3.11 -1.45 11.05
CA ILE A 49 3.66 -2.44 11.98
C ILE A 49 5.18 -2.30 12.17
N VAL A 50 5.93 -1.90 11.13
CA VAL A 50 7.38 -1.70 11.23
C VAL A 50 7.65 -0.57 12.22
N ARG A 51 8.57 -0.82 13.17
CA ARG A 51 8.89 0.11 14.28
C ARG A 51 7.65 0.59 15.04
N ARG A 52 6.55 -0.18 15.01
CA ARG A 52 5.24 0.17 15.60
C ARG A 52 4.64 1.46 15.03
N GLY A 53 4.90 1.74 13.75
CA GLY A 53 4.36 2.88 13.04
C GLY A 53 5.45 3.82 12.55
N MET A 54 5.65 3.80 11.24
CA MET A 54 6.46 4.73 10.45
C MET A 54 5.56 5.68 9.66
N ASN A 55 6.14 6.77 9.16
CA ASN A 55 5.44 7.64 8.23
C ASN A 55 5.26 6.90 6.89
N PHE A 56 4.14 7.14 6.22
CA PHE A 56 3.96 6.69 4.84
C PHE A 56 3.14 7.68 4.01
N VAL A 57 3.33 7.61 2.70
CA VAL A 57 2.66 8.44 1.70
C VAL A 57 2.05 7.54 0.64
N GLN A 58 0.82 7.84 0.23
CA GLN A 58 0.13 7.17 -0.87
C GLN A 58 0.35 7.95 -2.16
N ILE A 59 0.79 7.28 -3.22
CA ILE A 59 0.80 7.79 -4.59
C ILE A 59 -0.03 6.84 -5.46
N PRO A 60 -1.37 6.92 -5.37
CA PRO A 60 -2.28 6.03 -6.07
C PRO A 60 -2.24 6.19 -7.59
N THR A 61 -1.98 5.10 -8.32
CA THR A 61 -1.84 5.09 -9.79
C THR A 61 -2.98 4.41 -10.53
N SER A 62 -4.07 4.05 -9.85
CA SER A 62 -5.29 3.55 -10.47
C SER A 62 -6.48 4.39 -10.05
N LEU A 63 -7.51 4.48 -10.89
CA LEU A 63 -8.70 5.27 -10.61
C LEU A 63 -9.35 4.86 -9.29
N LEU A 64 -9.59 3.55 -9.09
CA LEU A 64 -10.14 3.01 -7.84
C LEU A 64 -9.29 3.37 -6.61
N ALA A 65 -7.96 3.42 -6.76
CA ALA A 65 -7.08 3.82 -5.67
C ALA A 65 -7.19 5.31 -5.36
N GLN A 66 -7.30 6.15 -6.38
CA GLN A 66 -7.43 7.60 -6.22
C GLN A 66 -8.75 8.02 -5.56
N VAL A 67 -9.84 7.27 -5.76
CA VAL A 67 -11.18 7.66 -5.27
C VAL A 67 -11.66 6.91 -4.02
N ASP A 68 -11.04 5.79 -3.66
CA ASP A 68 -11.49 4.95 -2.53
C ASP A 68 -10.32 4.49 -1.64
N SER A 69 -9.56 3.48 -2.08
CA SER A 69 -8.62 2.77 -1.18
C SER A 69 -7.45 3.58 -0.62
N SER A 70 -7.07 4.71 -1.24
CA SER A 70 -6.04 5.59 -0.67
C SER A 70 -6.55 6.48 0.48
N VAL A 71 -7.87 6.54 0.69
CA VAL A 71 -8.54 7.41 1.67
C VAL A 71 -9.02 6.60 2.88
N GLY A 72 -8.80 7.12 4.09
CA GLY A 72 -9.35 6.56 5.33
C GLY A 72 -8.42 5.61 6.09
N GLY A 73 -7.23 5.30 5.56
CA GLY A 73 -6.16 4.62 6.30
C GLY A 73 -6.45 3.15 6.63
N LYS A 74 -7.40 2.51 5.94
CA LYS A 74 -7.58 1.07 5.99
C LYS A 74 -6.43 0.44 5.22
N THR A 75 -5.67 -0.44 5.86
CA THR A 75 -4.52 -1.13 5.27
C THR A 75 -4.55 -2.59 5.67
N GLY A 76 -3.99 -3.48 4.87
CA GLY A 76 -3.97 -4.90 5.25
C GLY A 76 -3.54 -5.86 4.16
N ILE A 77 -3.77 -7.13 4.43
CA ILE A 77 -3.51 -8.25 3.52
C ILE A 77 -4.64 -9.28 3.52
N ASN A 78 -4.63 -10.13 2.50
CA ASN A 78 -5.47 -11.31 2.43
C ASN A 78 -4.80 -12.47 3.18
N SER A 79 -5.62 -13.30 3.79
CA SER A 79 -5.20 -14.59 4.37
C SER A 79 -5.85 -15.73 3.60
N ALA A 80 -5.42 -16.96 3.89
CA ALA A 80 -6.10 -18.16 3.38
C ALA A 80 -7.59 -18.24 3.80
N ARG A 81 -8.00 -17.47 4.81
CA ARG A 81 -9.37 -17.44 5.34
C ARG A 81 -10.25 -16.35 4.73
N GLY A 82 -9.69 -15.43 3.95
CA GLY A 82 -10.46 -14.37 3.30
C GLY A 82 -9.67 -13.10 3.02
N LYS A 83 -10.34 -12.18 2.31
CA LYS A 83 -9.77 -10.89 1.93
C LYS A 83 -9.86 -9.88 3.05
N ASN A 84 -8.82 -9.05 3.19
CA ASN A 84 -8.79 -7.89 4.09
C ASN A 84 -9.09 -8.21 5.57
N LEU A 85 -8.88 -9.46 6.02
CA LEU A 85 -9.14 -9.87 7.40
C LEU A 85 -7.99 -9.55 8.36
N VAL A 86 -6.82 -9.20 7.83
CA VAL A 86 -5.62 -8.90 8.61
C VAL A 86 -5.11 -7.54 8.18
N GLY A 87 -4.94 -6.62 9.13
CA GLY A 87 -4.51 -5.26 8.83
C GLY A 87 -4.56 -4.34 10.02
N VAL A 88 -4.31 -3.06 9.78
CA VAL A 88 -4.37 -1.98 10.78
C VAL A 88 -4.96 -0.73 10.16
N PHE A 89 -5.51 0.13 11.00
CA PHE A 89 -5.81 1.50 10.62
C PHE A 89 -4.53 2.34 10.76
N ASN A 90 -3.96 2.74 9.63
CA ASN A 90 -2.76 3.58 9.55
C ASN A 90 -3.00 4.74 8.57
N GLN A 91 -3.03 5.97 9.05
CA GLN A 91 -3.34 7.15 8.22
C GLN A 91 -2.09 7.63 7.46
N PRO A 92 -2.17 7.85 6.14
CA PRO A 92 -1.06 8.40 5.38
C PRO A 92 -0.78 9.84 5.79
N LYS A 93 0.48 10.27 5.67
CA LYS A 93 0.88 11.67 5.86
C LYS A 93 0.48 12.56 4.69
N LEU A 94 0.39 11.96 3.50
CA LEU A 94 0.00 12.61 2.25
C LEU A 94 -0.60 11.56 1.32
N VAL A 95 -1.61 11.98 0.55
CA VAL A 95 -2.10 11.26 -0.62
C VAL A 95 -1.86 12.17 -1.83
N LEU A 96 -1.06 11.72 -2.80
CA LEU A 96 -0.76 12.44 -4.02
C LEU A 96 -1.43 11.74 -5.21
N ALA A 97 -2.64 12.19 -5.56
CA ALA A 97 -3.39 11.68 -6.71
C ALA A 97 -3.08 12.53 -7.95
N ASP A 98 -2.07 12.12 -8.71
CA ASP A 98 -1.79 12.69 -10.03
C ASP A 98 -2.73 12.05 -11.07
N THR A 99 -3.50 12.86 -11.78
CA THR A 99 -4.42 12.35 -12.81
C THR A 99 -3.69 11.99 -14.10
N GLY A 100 -2.51 12.55 -14.37
CA GLY A 100 -1.73 12.28 -15.58
C GLY A 100 -1.24 10.83 -15.66
N VAL A 101 -1.06 10.14 -14.53
CA VAL A 101 -0.67 8.72 -14.54
C VAL A 101 -1.79 7.82 -15.07
N LEU A 102 -3.06 8.27 -15.01
CA LEU A 102 -4.21 7.50 -15.49
C LEU A 102 -4.22 7.36 -17.02
N ASP A 103 -3.54 8.24 -17.74
CA ASP A 103 -3.40 8.16 -19.21
C ASP A 103 -2.67 6.88 -19.65
N THR A 104 -1.89 6.27 -18.73
CA THR A 104 -1.17 5.02 -18.96
C THR A 104 -1.92 3.78 -18.45
N LEU A 105 -3.06 3.97 -17.78
CA LEU A 105 -3.80 2.88 -17.16
C LEU A 105 -4.58 2.08 -18.23
N PRO A 106 -4.51 0.73 -18.23
CA PRO A 106 -5.29 -0.07 -19.16
C PRO A 106 -6.78 0.24 -19.07
N ILE A 107 -7.47 0.34 -20.21
CA ILE A 107 -8.89 0.73 -20.27
C ILE A 107 -9.81 -0.13 -19.38
N ARG A 108 -9.47 -1.40 -19.18
CA ARG A 108 -10.22 -2.31 -18.31
C ARG A 108 -10.14 -1.93 -16.84
N GLU A 109 -9.03 -1.33 -16.41
CA GLU A 109 -8.82 -0.88 -15.02
C GLU A 109 -9.28 0.56 -14.81
N PHE A 110 -9.48 1.31 -15.90
CA PHE A 110 -10.05 2.65 -15.87
C PHE A 110 -11.60 2.64 -15.77
N ARG A 111 -12.26 1.59 -16.29
CA ARG A 111 -13.72 1.46 -16.33
C ARG A 111 -14.31 0.82 -15.09
#